data_AF-A0A655UAH3-F1
#
_entry.id   AF-A0A655UAH3-F1
#
_cell.length_a   1.000
_cell.length_b   1.000
_cell.length_c   1.000
_cell.angle_alpha   90.00
_cell.angle_beta   90.00
_cell.angle_gamma   90.00
#
_symmetry.space_group_name_H-M   'P 1'
#
loop_
_entity.id
_entity.type
_entity.pdbx_description
1 polymer ?
#
loop_
_entity_poly.entity_id
_entity_poly.type
_entity_poly.pdbx_seq_one_letter_code
_entity_poly.pdbx_strand_id
1 'polypeptide(L)'
;MRYVAYDAGGSAMTALLSGETQVLSTGLGEVLEMSKSGQVRVLAITSPKRLDIAPDIPTLADYGNPTTFVNWRGYFAAPGVSAEKVAEWNEVFKKMFASEEWKVIRDRNGWIDSYKGDKEFYAFLEEQEKQMGDLMRELGFLK
;
A
#
# COMPACT_ATOMS: atom_id res chain seq x y z
N MET A 1 8.78 10.49 19.08
CA MET A 1 7.67 10.89 18.18
C MET A 1 6.36 10.49 18.84
N ARG A 2 5.30 11.31 18.70
CA ARG A 2 3.95 11.00 19.20
C ARG A 2 3.07 10.62 18.01
N TYR A 3 2.41 9.47 18.07
CA TYR A 3 1.43 9.07 17.05
C TYR A 3 0.12 9.86 17.24
N VAL A 4 -0.44 10.35 16.14
CA VAL A 4 -1.74 11.02 16.10
C VAL A 4 -2.58 10.31 15.04
N ALA A 5 -3.68 9.70 15.46
CA ALA A 5 -4.56 8.96 14.57
C ALA A 5 -5.55 9.91 13.87
N TYR A 6 -5.78 9.67 12.59
CA TYR A 6 -6.78 10.36 11.77
C TYR A 6 -7.61 9.32 11.04
N ASP A 7 -8.92 9.57 10.90
CA ASP A 7 -9.86 8.62 10.26
C ASP A 7 -9.69 8.52 8.73
N ALA A 8 -9.01 9.48 8.09
CA ALA A 8 -8.80 9.50 6.65
C ALA A 8 -7.49 10.23 6.27
N GLY A 9 -6.90 9.85 5.12
CA GLY A 9 -5.67 10.47 4.61
C GLY A 9 -5.81 11.99 4.37
N GLY A 10 -7.01 12.46 4.00
CA GLY A 10 -7.28 13.88 3.79
C GLY A 10 -7.12 14.75 5.03
N SER A 11 -7.68 14.32 6.18
CA SER A 11 -7.54 15.08 7.43
C SER A 11 -6.10 15.04 7.96
N ALA A 12 -5.41 13.91 7.81
CA ALA A 12 -3.99 13.78 8.15
C ALA A 12 -3.11 14.71 7.29
N MET A 13 -3.43 14.88 6.00
CA MET A 13 -2.74 15.84 5.12
C MET A 13 -2.99 17.29 5.54
N THR A 14 -4.24 17.65 5.86
CA THR A 14 -4.54 19.00 6.37
C THR A 14 -3.78 19.31 7.66
N ALA A 15 -3.65 18.33 8.56
CA ALA A 15 -2.86 18.49 9.79
C ALA A 15 -1.36 18.67 9.51
N LEU A 16 -0.81 18.05 8.47
CA LEU A 16 0.57 18.29 8.03
C LEU A 16 0.73 19.71 7.49
N LEU A 17 -0.15 20.12 6.57
CA LEU A 17 -0.07 21.42 5.90
C LEU A 17 -0.31 22.61 6.84
N SER A 18 -1.13 22.42 7.88
CA SER A 18 -1.36 23.44 8.92
C SER A 18 -0.25 23.51 9.97
N GLY A 19 0.66 22.53 9.99
CA GLY A 19 1.74 22.44 10.98
C GLY A 19 1.33 21.80 12.31
N GLU A 20 0.10 21.29 12.44
CA GLU A 20 -0.34 20.52 13.61
C GLU A 20 0.51 19.25 13.78
N THR A 21 0.87 18.61 12.66
CA THR A 21 1.78 17.47 12.63
C THR A 21 3.01 17.78 11.78
N GLN A 22 4.15 17.21 12.14
CA GLN A 22 5.43 17.46 11.45
C GLN A 22 5.75 16.40 10.38
N VAL A 23 5.14 15.22 10.48
CA VAL A 23 5.40 14.07 9.60
C VAL A 23 4.09 13.33 9.38
N LEU A 24 3.87 12.91 8.13
CA LEU A 24 2.73 12.10 7.70
C LEU A 24 3.24 10.79 7.08
N SER A 25 2.63 9.67 7.48
CA SER A 25 2.74 8.40 6.76
C SER A 25 1.51 8.25 5.87
N THR A 26 1.71 8.23 4.55
CA THR A 26 0.63 8.06 3.57
C THR A 26 1.14 7.38 2.28
N GLY A 27 0.23 7.04 1.36
CA GLY A 27 0.55 6.48 0.06
C GLY A 27 1.24 7.48 -0.87
N LEU A 28 2.26 7.04 -1.62
CA LEU A 28 3.05 7.89 -2.50
C LEU A 28 2.19 8.63 -3.55
N GLY A 29 1.21 7.93 -4.15
CA GLY A 29 0.33 8.50 -5.17
C GLY A 29 -0.48 9.71 -4.68
N GLU A 30 -0.73 9.83 -3.37
CA GLU A 30 -1.46 10.96 -2.78
C GLU A 30 -0.61 12.23 -2.69
N VAL A 31 0.72 12.08 -2.62
CA VAL A 31 1.65 13.19 -2.32
C VAL A 31 2.62 13.51 -3.44
N LEU A 32 2.66 12.69 -4.50
CA LEU A 32 3.66 12.82 -5.56
C LEU A 32 3.61 14.20 -6.23
N GLU A 33 2.43 14.68 -6.62
CA GLU A 33 2.26 15.98 -7.26
C GLU A 33 2.55 17.13 -6.28
N MET A 34 2.15 17.00 -5.02
CA MET A 34 2.47 17.98 -3.98
C MET A 34 3.98 18.05 -3.75
N SER A 35 4.68 16.92 -3.79
CA SER A 35 6.13 16.84 -3.68
C SER A 35 6.83 17.49 -4.87
N LYS A 36 6.35 17.25 -6.10
CA LYS A 36 6.87 17.91 -7.32
C LYS A 36 6.69 19.42 -7.27
N SER A 37 5.57 19.89 -6.70
CA SER A 37 5.31 21.33 -6.52
C SER A 37 6.07 21.98 -5.35
N GLY A 38 6.78 21.19 -4.53
CA GLY A 38 7.53 21.67 -3.36
C GLY A 38 6.68 21.96 -2.12
N GLN A 39 5.37 21.68 -2.14
CA GLN A 39 4.49 21.86 -0.98
C GLN A 39 4.81 20.90 0.17
N VAL A 40 5.25 19.70 -0.17
CA VAL A 40 5.68 18.68 0.80
C VAL A 40 7.02 18.09 0.36
N ARG A 41 7.72 17.44 1.28
CA ARG A 41 8.94 16.67 0.99
C ARG A 41 8.73 15.22 1.39
N VAL A 42 8.81 14.31 0.41
CA VAL A 42 8.81 12.87 0.71
C VAL A 42 10.17 12.47 1.25
N LEU A 43 10.19 11.92 2.48
CA LEU A 43 11.43 11.55 3.16
C LEU A 43 11.92 10.16 2.80
N ALA A 44 11.01 9.21 2.66
CA ALA A 44 11.30 7.84 2.26
C ALA A 44 10.01 7.15 1.75
N ILE A 45 10.18 6.08 0.99
CA ILE A 45 9.13 5.12 0.68
C ILE A 45 9.42 3.76 1.33
N THR A 46 8.36 3.03 1.65
CA THR A 46 8.42 1.72 2.33
C THR A 46 8.38 0.54 1.35
N SER A 47 8.52 0.80 0.05
CA SER A 47 8.70 -0.23 -0.96
C SER A 47 10.08 -0.87 -0.86
N PRO A 48 10.24 -2.14 -1.30
CA PRO A 48 11.53 -2.84 -1.25
C PRO A 48 12.61 -2.21 -2.14
N LYS A 49 12.20 -1.42 -3.13
CA LYS A 49 13.08 -0.71 -4.07
C LYS A 49 12.46 0.63 -4.45
N ARG A 50 13.29 1.53 -4.99
CA ARG A 50 12.81 2.79 -5.58
C ARG A 50 11.84 2.51 -6.73
N LEU A 51 10.91 3.44 -6.95
CA LEU A 51 9.89 3.33 -7.99
C LEU A 51 10.30 4.18 -9.20
N ASP A 52 10.04 3.68 -10.41
CA ASP A 52 10.43 4.36 -11.66
C ASP A 52 9.77 5.75 -11.80
N ILE A 53 8.58 5.93 -11.23
CA ILE A 53 7.85 7.21 -11.20
C ILE A 53 8.46 8.23 -10.23
N ALA A 54 9.36 7.80 -9.35
CA ALA A 54 9.98 8.61 -8.31
C ALA A 54 11.40 8.09 -7.95
N PRO A 55 12.33 8.07 -8.92
CA PRO A 55 13.63 7.41 -8.78
C PRO A 55 14.55 8.11 -7.78
N ASP A 56 14.29 9.39 -7.49
CA ASP A 56 15.06 10.20 -6.56
C ASP A 56 14.63 10.02 -5.10
N ILE A 57 13.44 9.42 -4.87
CA ILE A 57 12.93 9.22 -3.52
C ILE A 57 13.57 7.94 -2.93
N PRO A 58 14.26 8.05 -1.78
CA PRO A 58 14.93 6.91 -1.18
C PRO A 58 13.95 5.92 -0.55
N THR A 59 14.36 4.67 -0.46
CA THR A 59 13.66 3.66 0.35
C THR A 59 14.13 3.71 1.80
N LEU A 60 13.43 3.05 2.71
CA LEU A 60 13.97 2.80 4.06
C LEU A 60 15.28 2.00 4.01
N ALA A 61 15.45 1.09 3.04
CA ALA A 61 16.66 0.28 2.88
C ALA A 61 17.89 1.13 2.52
N ASP A 62 17.71 2.24 1.80
CA ASP A 62 18.78 3.21 1.51
C ASP A 62 19.35 3.85 2.80
N TYR A 63 18.57 3.81 3.90
CA TYR A 63 18.97 4.26 5.24
C TYR A 63 19.41 3.12 6.17
N GLY A 64 19.62 1.91 5.63
CA GLY A 64 19.99 0.74 6.42
C GLY A 64 18.84 0.10 7.20
N ASN A 65 17.59 0.51 6.94
CA ASN A 65 16.41 -0.11 7.52
C ASN A 65 15.71 -1.02 6.48
N PRO A 66 15.80 -2.35 6.60
CA PRO A 66 15.23 -3.28 5.62
C PRO A 66 13.71 -3.43 5.72
N THR A 67 13.06 -2.71 6.65
CA THR A 67 11.61 -2.79 6.85
C THR A 67 10.89 -2.36 5.58
N THR A 68 10.00 -3.22 5.11
CA THR A 68 9.07 -2.89 4.04
C THR A 68 7.66 -2.89 4.59
N PHE A 69 6.83 -2.00 4.05
CA PHE A 69 5.41 -1.94 4.39
C PHE A 69 4.65 -1.50 3.15
N VAL A 70 4.18 -2.45 2.37
CA VAL A 70 3.47 -2.20 1.13
C VAL A 70 1.96 -2.24 1.41
N ASN A 71 1.27 -1.14 1.14
CA ASN A 71 -0.19 -1.11 1.19
C ASN A 71 -0.74 -1.88 -0.02
N TRP A 72 -1.44 -2.97 0.24
CA TRP A 72 -2.01 -3.87 -0.77
C TRP A 72 -3.54 -3.82 -0.77
N ARG A 73 -4.13 -4.27 -1.87
CA ARG A 73 -5.58 -4.37 -2.05
C ARG A 73 -5.92 -5.71 -2.66
N GLY A 74 -7.10 -6.22 -2.34
CA GLY A 74 -7.60 -7.48 -2.89
C GLY A 74 -9.11 -7.52 -3.01
N TYR A 75 -9.60 -8.53 -3.73
CA TYR A 75 -11.02 -8.78 -3.93
C TYR A 75 -11.45 -9.99 -3.11
N PHE A 76 -12.60 -9.87 -2.46
CA PHE A 76 -13.16 -10.93 -1.62
C PHE A 76 -14.57 -11.25 -2.12
N ALA A 77 -14.86 -12.54 -2.22
CA ALA A 77 -16.21 -13.02 -2.46
C ALA A 77 -16.95 -13.21 -1.13
N ALA A 78 -18.27 -13.03 -1.14
CA ALA A 78 -19.09 -13.35 0.02
C ALA A 78 -19.07 -14.87 0.32
N PRO A 79 -19.28 -15.29 1.57
CA PRO A 79 -19.45 -16.70 1.90
C PRO A 79 -20.59 -17.33 1.08
N GLY A 80 -20.37 -18.56 0.58
CA GLY A 80 -21.39 -19.32 -0.16
C GLY A 80 -21.43 -19.07 -1.67
N VAL A 81 -20.58 -18.20 -2.23
CA VAL A 81 -20.40 -18.09 -3.69
C VAL A 81 -19.88 -19.41 -4.27
N SER A 82 -20.44 -19.86 -5.40
CA SER A 82 -20.03 -21.12 -6.03
C SER A 82 -18.59 -21.08 -6.53
N ALA A 83 -17.91 -22.23 -6.52
CA ALA A 83 -16.54 -22.35 -7.04
C ALA A 83 -16.45 -21.93 -8.52
N GLU A 84 -17.49 -22.20 -9.31
CA GLU A 84 -17.59 -21.76 -10.70
C GLU A 84 -17.57 -20.23 -10.82
N LYS A 85 -18.34 -19.52 -9.99
CA LYS A 85 -18.38 -18.05 -10.01
C LYS A 85 -17.06 -17.45 -9.54
N VAL A 86 -16.41 -18.06 -8.56
CA VAL A 86 -15.06 -17.65 -8.12
C VAL A 86 -14.05 -17.82 -9.26
N ALA A 87 -14.08 -18.96 -9.97
CA ALA A 87 -13.21 -19.21 -11.11
C ALA A 87 -13.43 -18.20 -12.25
N GLU A 88 -14.70 -17.86 -12.55
CA GLU A 88 -15.05 -16.84 -13.53
C GLU A 88 -14.43 -15.48 -13.19
N TRP A 89 -14.56 -15.03 -11.94
CA TRP A 89 -13.97 -13.76 -11.49
C TRP A 89 -12.45 -13.79 -11.48
N ASN A 90 -11.82 -14.89 -11.07
CA ASN A 90 -10.37 -15.04 -11.11
C ASN A 90 -9.84 -14.87 -12.55
N GLU A 91 -10.52 -15.41 -13.55
CA GLU A 91 -10.15 -15.21 -14.95
C GLU A 91 -10.35 -13.77 -15.43
N VAL A 92 -11.40 -13.09 -14.96
CA VAL A 92 -11.61 -11.65 -15.24
C VAL A 92 -10.47 -10.82 -14.65
N PHE A 93 -10.11 -11.03 -13.38
CA PHE A 93 -9.03 -10.29 -12.74
C PHE A 93 -7.69 -10.59 -13.39
N LYS A 94 -7.40 -11.85 -13.73
CA LYS A 94 -6.19 -12.23 -14.47
C LYS A 94 -6.06 -11.47 -15.79
N LYS A 95 -7.14 -11.37 -16.57
CA LYS A 95 -7.16 -10.61 -17.83
C LYS A 95 -6.97 -9.11 -17.59
N MET A 96 -7.62 -8.55 -16.57
CA MET A 96 -7.44 -7.14 -16.20
C MET A 96 -5.98 -6.86 -15.83
N PHE A 97 -5.36 -7.69 -14.98
CA PHE A 97 -3.98 -7.49 -14.56
C PHE A 97 -2.96 -7.58 -15.71
N ALA A 98 -3.29 -8.34 -16.75
CA ALA A 98 -2.49 -8.45 -17.97
C ALA A 98 -2.75 -7.33 -19.00
N SER A 99 -3.70 -6.42 -18.75
CA SER A 99 -4.09 -5.38 -19.71
C SER A 99 -3.18 -4.14 -19.64
N GLU A 100 -2.97 -3.49 -20.78
CA GLU A 100 -2.20 -2.24 -20.85
C GLU A 100 -2.93 -1.08 -20.14
N GLU A 101 -4.27 -1.06 -20.20
CA GLU A 101 -5.08 -0.07 -19.49
C GLU A 101 -4.86 -0.15 -17.97
N TRP A 102 -4.76 -1.36 -17.43
CA TRP A 102 -4.44 -1.55 -16.02
C TRP A 102 -3.02 -1.08 -15.69
N LYS A 103 -2.05 -1.36 -16.56
CA LYS A 103 -0.69 -0.84 -16.40
C LYS A 103 -0.66 0.69 -16.36
N VAL A 104 -1.35 1.36 -17.28
CA VAL A 104 -1.46 2.83 -17.28
C VAL A 104 -2.06 3.36 -15.97
N ILE A 105 -3.10 2.70 -15.45
CA ILE A 105 -3.71 3.08 -14.16
C ILE A 105 -2.73 2.88 -13.01
N ARG A 106 -2.01 1.76 -12.98
CA ARG A 106 -1.00 1.47 -11.93
C ARG A 106 0.12 2.49 -11.95
N ASP A 107 0.70 2.76 -13.11
CA ASP A 107 1.80 3.71 -13.26
C ASP A 107 1.39 5.11 -12.83
N ARG A 108 0.19 5.58 -13.23
CA ARG A 108 -0.35 6.89 -12.82
C ARG A 108 -0.50 7.01 -11.30
N ASN A 109 -0.86 5.93 -10.60
CA ASN A 109 -1.05 5.94 -9.15
C ASN A 109 0.21 5.51 -8.37
N GLY A 110 1.30 5.16 -9.05
CA GLY A 110 2.52 4.65 -8.41
C GLY A 110 2.36 3.29 -7.75
N TRP A 111 1.47 2.44 -8.26
CA TRP A 111 1.23 1.11 -7.73
C TRP A 111 2.15 0.08 -8.36
N ILE A 112 2.85 -0.69 -7.52
CA ILE A 112 3.61 -1.84 -7.98
C ILE A 112 2.69 -2.98 -8.39
N ASP A 113 3.10 -3.76 -9.38
CA ASP A 113 2.40 -5.00 -9.70
C ASP A 113 2.56 -6.00 -8.56
N SER A 114 1.44 -6.45 -8.00
CA SER A 114 1.39 -7.42 -6.92
C SER A 114 0.23 -8.38 -7.14
N TYR A 115 -0.02 -8.75 -8.39
CA TYR A 115 -1.03 -9.75 -8.70
C TYR A 115 -0.74 -11.07 -7.97
N LYS A 116 -1.72 -11.53 -7.20
CA LYS A 116 -1.73 -12.86 -6.56
C LYS A 116 -3.08 -13.49 -6.87
N GLY A 117 -3.06 -14.56 -7.65
CA GLY A 117 -4.27 -15.25 -8.06
C GLY A 117 -4.63 -16.38 -7.12
N ASP A 118 -5.92 -16.52 -6.80
CA ASP A 118 -6.49 -17.69 -6.13
C ASP A 118 -5.67 -18.12 -4.90
N LYS A 119 -5.10 -19.34 -4.88
CA LYS A 119 -4.34 -19.90 -3.75
C LYS A 119 -3.16 -19.05 -3.29
N GLU A 120 -2.51 -18.32 -4.21
CA GLU A 120 -1.40 -17.44 -3.83
C GLU A 120 -1.90 -16.27 -2.98
N PHE A 121 -3.10 -15.77 -3.27
CA PHE A 121 -3.71 -14.70 -2.47
C PHE A 121 -4.11 -15.20 -1.08
N TYR A 122 -4.64 -16.42 -0.97
CA TYR A 122 -4.92 -17.02 0.35
C TYR A 122 -3.66 -17.15 1.21
N ALA A 123 -2.58 -17.73 0.65
CA ALA A 123 -1.32 -17.87 1.38
C ALA A 123 -0.76 -16.51 1.81
N PHE A 124 -0.87 -15.51 0.94
CA PHE A 124 -0.49 -14.14 1.28
C PHE A 124 -1.32 -13.57 2.42
N LEU A 125 -2.64 -13.77 2.44
CA LEU A 125 -3.50 -13.31 3.52
C LEU A 125 -3.14 -13.95 4.87
N GLU A 126 -2.87 -15.25 4.89
CA GLU A 126 -2.42 -15.96 6.10
C GLU A 126 -1.09 -15.39 6.62
N GLU A 127 -0.15 -15.10 5.73
CA GLU A 127 1.13 -14.46 6.08
C GLU A 127 0.92 -13.04 6.63
N GLN A 128 0.04 -12.25 6.02
CA GLN A 128 -0.28 -10.90 6.47
C GLN A 128 -1.00 -10.89 7.82
N GLU A 129 -1.93 -11.82 8.04
CA GLU A 129 -2.62 -11.97 9.32
C GLU A 129 -1.63 -12.32 10.43
N LYS A 130 -0.71 -13.26 10.16
CA LYS A 130 0.34 -13.61 11.11
C LYS A 130 1.25 -12.42 11.40
N GLN A 131 1.79 -11.77 10.37
CA GLN A 131 2.72 -10.65 10.51
C GLN A 131 2.08 -9.50 11.31
N MET A 132 0.86 -9.12 10.97
CA MET A 132 0.15 -8.03 11.66
C MET A 132 -0.27 -8.45 13.08
N GLY A 133 -0.70 -9.69 13.26
CA GLY A 133 -1.04 -10.25 14.56
C GLY A 133 0.14 -10.24 15.52
N ASP A 134 1.32 -10.69 15.07
CA ASP A 134 2.55 -10.69 15.85
C ASP A 134 2.95 -9.25 16.23
N LEU A 135 2.92 -8.31 15.27
CA LEU A 135 3.20 -6.90 15.53
C LEU A 135 2.22 -6.29 16.55
N MET A 136 0.93 -6.55 16.41
CA MET A 136 -0.08 -6.01 17.33
C MET A 136 0.05 -6.59 18.75
N ARG A 137 0.54 -7.82 18.90
CA ARG A 137 0.90 -8.40 20.22
C ARG A 137 2.13 -7.75 20.81
N GLU A 138 3.17 -7.54 20.02
CA GLU A 138 4.40 -6.86 20.45
C GLU A 138 4.10 -5.43 20.92
N LEU A 139 3.22 -4.72 20.21
CA LEU A 139 2.76 -3.38 20.58
C LEU A 139 1.74 -3.35 21.74
N GLY A 140 1.28 -4.52 22.21
CA GLY A 140 0.35 -4.66 23.34
C GLY A 140 -1.12 -4.37 23.01
N PHE A 141 -1.50 -4.32 21.74
CA PHE A 141 -2.90 -4.14 21.31
C PHE A 141 -3.69 -5.45 21.33
N LEU A 142 -3.03 -6.57 21.02
CA LEU A 142 -3.60 -7.91 21.12
C LEU A 142 -2.97 -8.65 22.30
N LYS A 143 -3.81 -9.42 23.03
CA LYS A 143 -3.39 -10.28 24.14
C LYS A 143 -3.14 -11.69 23.66
#